data_AF-A0AAU5YA85-F1
#
_entry.id   AF-A0AAU5YA85-F1
#
_cell.length_a   1.000
_cell.length_b   1.000
_cell.length_c   1.000
_cell.angle_alpha   90.00
_cell.angle_beta   90.00
_cell.angle_gamma   90.00
#
_symmetry.space_group_name_H-M   'P 1'
#
loop_
_entity.id
_entity.type
_entity.pdbx_description
1 polymer ?
#
loop_
_entity_poly.entity_id
_entity_poly.type
_entity_poly.pdbx_seq_one_letter_code
_entity_poly.pdbx_strand_id
1 'polypeptide(L)'
;MGGALLVLVLSGCGNEAGPTPKQGGEPGPDALPVKLDALTADQCYASPRTQLPKGCEKYVTEVANVPGTARKRANDRDPQLVAEADKLEQAVGEFRGAGCTTVPDPGGPCTQALVDVAGALGSLKKQVAAEPTTS
;
A
#
# COMPACT_ATOMS: atom_id res chain seq x y z
N MET A 1 28.89 65.89 4.00
CA MET A 1 28.52 65.05 2.84
C MET A 1 29.12 63.69 3.13
N GLY A 2 28.44 62.74 3.76
CA GLY A 2 27.21 62.07 3.33
C GLY A 2 27.51 60.57 3.47
N GLY A 3 26.60 59.79 4.04
CA GLY A 3 26.80 58.35 4.21
C GLY A 3 26.11 57.79 5.44
N ALA A 4 24.78 57.81 5.45
CA ALA A 4 23.99 57.07 6.42
C ALA A 4 24.12 55.57 6.11
N LEU A 5 24.76 54.81 7.00
CA LEU A 5 24.75 53.35 7.00
C LEU A 5 23.39 52.87 7.54
N LEU A 6 22.54 52.41 6.63
CA LEU A 6 21.28 51.74 6.95
C LEU A 6 21.58 50.36 7.53
N VAL A 7 21.45 50.23 8.85
CA VAL A 7 21.46 48.93 9.54
C VAL A 7 20.10 48.27 9.27
N LEU A 8 20.09 47.27 8.38
CA LEU A 8 18.95 46.39 8.18
C LEU A 8 18.81 45.51 9.43
N VAL A 9 17.83 45.87 10.26
CA VAL A 9 17.42 45.13 11.45
C VAL A 9 16.90 43.77 11.00
N LEU A 10 17.53 42.68 11.44
CA LEU A 10 16.97 41.33 11.29
C LEU A 10 15.71 41.22 12.14
N SER A 11 14.54 41.45 11.54
CA SER A 11 13.27 41.02 12.10
C SER A 11 13.15 39.51 12.01
N GLY A 12 13.79 38.83 12.96
CA GLY A 12 13.43 37.48 13.38
C GLY A 12 12.08 37.54 14.09
N CYS A 13 10.99 37.47 13.32
CA CYS A 13 9.64 37.25 13.82
C CYS A 13 8.97 36.27 12.86
N GLY A 14 8.76 35.05 13.33
CA GLY A 14 8.09 34.03 12.54
C GLY A 14 8.37 32.65 13.07
N ASN A 15 7.95 32.38 14.30
CA ASN A 15 7.52 31.03 14.65
C ASN A 15 6.19 30.81 13.90
N GLU A 16 6.26 30.75 12.57
CA GLU A 16 5.17 30.30 11.74
C GLU A 16 5.13 28.80 11.99
N ALA A 17 4.28 28.40 12.94
CA ALA A 17 3.66 27.11 12.88
C ALA A 17 2.94 27.06 11.53
N GLY A 18 3.68 26.70 10.48
CA GLY A 18 3.15 26.43 9.17
C GLY A 18 1.96 25.48 9.34
N PRO A 19 0.95 25.57 8.46
CA PRO A 19 -0.25 24.77 8.61
C PRO A 19 0.16 23.34 8.87
N THR A 20 -0.24 22.82 10.04
CA THR A 20 -0.06 21.41 10.38
C THR A 20 -0.50 20.64 9.14
N PRO A 21 0.35 19.80 8.53
CA PRO A 21 -0.05 19.03 7.38
C PRO A 21 -1.33 18.34 7.80
N LYS A 22 -2.46 18.71 7.20
CA LYS A 22 -3.66 17.89 7.31
C LYS A 22 -3.17 16.58 6.73
N GLN A 23 -2.99 15.56 7.57
CA GLN A 23 -2.86 14.20 7.09
C GLN A 23 -4.04 14.05 6.15
N GLY A 24 -3.76 14.03 4.84
CA GLY A 24 -4.79 13.83 3.84
C GLY A 24 -5.54 12.60 4.30
N GLY A 25 -6.86 12.74 4.52
CA GLY A 25 -7.66 11.64 5.03
C GLY A 25 -7.37 10.39 4.22
N GLU A 26 -7.39 9.23 4.87
CA GLU A 26 -7.19 7.95 4.20
C GLU A 26 -7.98 7.93 2.89
N PRO A 27 -7.34 7.60 1.75
CA PRO A 27 -8.04 7.52 0.49
C PRO A 27 -9.30 6.68 0.63
N GLY A 28 -10.44 7.23 0.18
CA GLY A 28 -11.72 6.53 0.23
C GLY A 28 -11.70 5.21 -0.53
N PRO A 29 -12.72 4.34 -0.35
CA PRO A 29 -12.80 3.03 -1.00
C PRO A 29 -12.74 3.08 -2.54
N ASP A 30 -13.05 4.23 -3.16
CA ASP A 30 -12.95 4.44 -4.60
C ASP A 30 -11.51 4.59 -5.11
N ALA A 31 -10.53 4.76 -4.22
CA ALA A 31 -9.11 4.74 -4.58
C ALA A 31 -8.56 3.30 -4.71
N LEU A 32 -9.36 2.28 -4.36
CA LEU A 32 -8.93 0.88 -4.40
C LEU A 32 -8.44 0.42 -5.79
N PRO A 33 -9.12 0.71 -6.92
CA PRO A 33 -8.63 0.32 -8.24
C PRO A 33 -7.23 0.87 -8.54
N VAL A 34 -7.00 2.16 -8.26
CA VAL A 34 -5.70 2.82 -8.46
C VAL A 34 -4.61 2.19 -7.59
N LYS A 35 -4.93 1.90 -6.33
CA LYS A 35 -4.00 1.21 -5.43
C LYS A 35 -3.63 -0.18 -5.95
N LEU A 36 -4.60 -0.94 -6.45
CA LEU A 36 -4.37 -2.26 -7.02
C LEU A 36 -3.51 -2.20 -8.28
N ASP A 37 -3.74 -1.22 -9.16
CA ASP A 37 -2.87 -0.98 -10.31
C ASP A 37 -1.42 -0.74 -9.89
N ALA A 38 -1.20 0.16 -8.93
CA ALA A 38 0.13 0.46 -8.41
C ALA A 38 0.82 -0.77 -7.79
N LEU A 39 0.11 -1.54 -6.97
CA LEU A 39 0.67 -2.74 -6.33
C LEU A 39 0.96 -3.86 -7.33
N THR A 40 0.13 -4.02 -8.37
CA THR A 40 0.37 -5.02 -9.42
C THR A 40 1.47 -4.65 -10.41
N ALA A 41 2.03 -3.43 -10.33
CA ALA A 41 3.23 -3.05 -11.08
C ALA A 41 4.53 -3.44 -10.36
N ASP A 42 4.47 -3.84 -9.08
CA ASP A 42 5.63 -4.21 -8.29
C ASP A 42 6.25 -5.54 -8.77
N GLN A 43 7.57 -5.68 -8.69
CA GLN A 43 8.27 -6.89 -9.11
C GLN A 43 7.97 -8.10 -8.20
N CYS A 44 7.66 -7.84 -6.93
CA CYS A 44 7.19 -8.85 -5.97
C CYS A 44 5.81 -9.39 -6.31
N TYR A 45 5.01 -8.66 -7.09
CA TYR A 45 3.78 -9.17 -7.71
C TYR A 45 4.06 -9.83 -9.07
N ALA A 46 4.84 -9.18 -9.93
CA ALA A 46 5.01 -9.60 -11.33
C ALA A 46 5.85 -10.87 -11.47
N SER A 47 6.84 -11.07 -10.59
CA SER A 47 7.76 -12.21 -10.63
C SER A 47 8.08 -12.77 -9.24
N PRO A 48 7.07 -13.13 -8.42
CA PRO A 48 7.25 -13.53 -7.01
C PRO A 48 8.20 -14.71 -6.83
N ARG A 49 8.28 -15.62 -7.81
CA ARG A 49 9.15 -16.80 -7.77
C ARG A 49 10.64 -16.48 -7.86
N THR A 50 11.01 -15.31 -8.39
CA THR A 50 12.40 -14.91 -8.59
C THR A 50 12.86 -13.82 -7.63
N GLN A 51 11.95 -13.24 -6.84
CA GLN A 51 12.28 -12.23 -5.85
C GLN A 51 12.79 -12.84 -4.54
N LEU A 52 13.67 -12.10 -3.87
CA LEU A 52 14.10 -12.42 -2.52
C LEU A 52 12.96 -12.09 -1.54
N PRO A 53 12.51 -13.03 -0.68
CA PRO A 53 11.44 -12.74 0.27
C PRO A 53 11.70 -11.50 1.14
N LYS A 54 12.92 -11.34 1.68
CA LYS A 54 13.31 -10.12 2.41
C LYS A 54 13.19 -8.83 1.59
N GLY A 55 13.43 -8.91 0.27
CA GLY A 55 13.34 -7.76 -0.63
C GLY A 55 11.91 -7.27 -0.86
N CYS A 56 10.92 -8.11 -0.53
CA CYS A 56 9.50 -7.84 -0.74
C CYS A 56 8.77 -7.35 0.51
N GLU A 57 9.47 -7.08 1.62
CA GLU A 57 8.86 -6.61 2.87
C GLU A 57 8.00 -5.36 2.68
N LYS A 58 8.51 -4.37 1.92
CA LYS A 58 7.78 -3.14 1.63
C LYS A 58 6.49 -3.45 0.86
N TYR A 59 6.59 -4.23 -0.21
CA TYR A 59 5.44 -4.64 -1.02
C TYR A 59 4.37 -5.33 -0.16
N VAL A 60 4.73 -6.33 0.64
CA VAL A 60 3.80 -7.05 1.52
C VAL A 60 3.17 -6.09 2.56
N THR A 61 3.91 -5.08 3.00
CA THR A 61 3.39 -4.05 3.91
C THR A 61 2.32 -3.18 3.28
N GLU A 62 2.54 -2.74 2.05
CA GLU A 62 1.53 -1.96 1.32
C GLU A 62 0.29 -2.80 0.98
N VAL A 63 0.49 -4.08 0.61
CA VAL A 63 -0.58 -5.05 0.34
C VAL A 63 -1.43 -5.32 1.57
N ALA A 64 -0.83 -5.35 2.78
CA ALA A 64 -1.56 -5.59 4.02
C ALA A 64 -2.68 -4.57 4.31
N ASN A 65 -2.59 -3.38 3.71
CA ASN A 65 -3.62 -2.34 3.84
C ASN A 65 -4.79 -2.51 2.85
N VAL A 66 -4.72 -3.48 1.93
CA VAL A 66 -5.75 -3.69 0.89
C VAL A 66 -7.03 -4.36 1.42
N PRO A 67 -6.98 -5.43 2.25
CA PRO A 67 -8.19 -6.11 2.72
C PRO A 67 -9.17 -5.18 3.43
N GLY A 68 -8.68 -4.29 4.29
CA GLY A 68 -9.51 -3.31 4.99
C GLY A 68 -10.23 -2.35 4.02
N THR A 69 -9.53 -1.84 3.01
CA THR A 69 -10.14 -0.97 1.98
C THR A 69 -11.14 -1.74 1.12
N ALA A 70 -10.86 -3.00 0.76
CA ALA A 70 -11.76 -3.84 -0.01
C ALA A 70 -13.06 -4.15 0.73
N ARG A 71 -12.99 -4.51 2.02
CA ARG A 71 -14.18 -4.71 2.87
C ARG A 71 -15.01 -3.43 3.01
N LYS A 72 -14.35 -2.28 3.23
CA LYS A 72 -15.03 -0.96 3.25
C LYS A 72 -15.76 -0.67 1.93
N ARG A 73 -15.14 -1.00 0.79
CA ARG A 73 -15.75 -0.84 -0.55
C ARG A 73 -16.96 -1.75 -0.73
N ALA A 74 -16.84 -3.01 -0.35
CA ALA A 74 -17.90 -4.01 -0.50
C ALA A 74 -19.20 -3.58 0.21
N ASN A 75 -19.09 -2.92 1.38
CA ASN A 75 -20.20 -2.31 2.13
C ASN A 75 -21.47 -3.21 2.17
N ASP A 76 -21.29 -4.49 2.53
CA ASP A 76 -22.28 -5.58 2.58
C ASP A 76 -22.93 -6.01 1.25
N ARG A 77 -22.58 -5.38 0.13
CA ARG A 77 -23.17 -5.62 -1.20
C ARG A 77 -22.36 -6.56 -2.08
N ASP A 78 -21.06 -6.69 -1.83
CA ASP A 78 -20.18 -7.59 -2.55
C ASP A 78 -19.52 -8.62 -1.60
N PRO A 79 -20.21 -9.72 -1.27
CA PRO A 79 -19.65 -10.78 -0.43
C PRO A 79 -18.46 -11.49 -1.11
N GLN A 80 -18.36 -11.44 -2.44
CA GLN A 80 -17.24 -12.03 -3.16
C GLN A 80 -15.97 -11.17 -2.97
N LEU A 81 -16.09 -9.84 -2.99
CA LEU A 81 -14.98 -8.94 -2.68
C LEU A 81 -14.50 -9.11 -1.23
N VAL A 82 -15.42 -9.35 -0.29
CA VAL A 82 -15.05 -9.70 1.10
C VAL A 82 -14.26 -11.00 1.14
N ALA A 83 -14.72 -12.05 0.45
CA ALA A 83 -14.02 -13.33 0.42
C ALA A 83 -12.62 -13.22 -0.21
N GLU A 84 -12.44 -12.42 -1.27
CA GLU A 84 -11.11 -12.16 -1.85
C GLU A 84 -10.22 -11.32 -0.91
N ALA A 85 -10.79 -10.38 -0.15
CA ALA A 85 -10.07 -9.64 0.88
C ALA A 85 -9.56 -10.56 2.00
N ASP A 86 -10.37 -11.52 2.43
CA ASP A 86 -10.00 -12.49 3.48
C ASP A 86 -8.85 -13.40 3.02
N LYS A 87 -8.90 -13.89 1.77
CA LYS A 87 -7.79 -14.66 1.17
C LYS A 87 -6.49 -13.86 1.14
N LEU A 88 -6.56 -12.59 0.77
CA LEU A 88 -5.39 -11.71 0.73
C LEU A 88 -4.82 -11.46 2.14
N GLU A 89 -5.70 -11.23 3.11
CA GLU A 89 -5.29 -11.08 4.51
C GLU A 89 -4.61 -12.35 5.05
N GLN A 90 -5.16 -13.52 4.74
CA GLN A 90 -4.58 -14.81 5.10
C GLN A 90 -3.17 -14.97 4.50
N ALA A 91 -3.01 -14.77 3.18
CA ALA A 91 -1.72 -14.93 2.52
C ALA A 91 -0.64 -13.98 3.08
N VAL A 92 -1.02 -12.72 3.35
CA VAL A 92 -0.12 -11.75 4.03
C VAL A 92 0.23 -12.22 5.44
N GLY A 93 -0.75 -12.74 6.17
CA GLY A 93 -0.57 -13.31 7.50
C GLY A 93 0.40 -14.49 7.51
N GLU A 94 0.27 -15.42 6.56
CA GLU A 94 1.17 -16.57 6.39
C GLU A 94 2.60 -16.14 6.07
N PHE A 95 2.78 -15.20 5.14
CA PHE A 95 4.11 -14.65 4.81
C PHE A 95 4.79 -14.03 6.04
N ARG A 96 4.07 -13.21 6.80
CA ARG A 96 4.61 -12.54 8.00
C ARG A 96 4.82 -13.51 9.16
N GLY A 97 3.87 -14.40 9.40
CA GLY A 97 3.91 -15.39 10.49
C GLY A 97 5.04 -16.41 10.32
N ALA A 98 5.41 -16.72 9.08
CA ALA A 98 6.57 -17.55 8.77
C ALA A 98 7.92 -16.82 8.84
N GLY A 99 7.95 -15.51 9.15
CA GLY A 99 9.18 -14.73 9.25
C GLY A 99 9.87 -14.47 7.90
N CYS A 100 9.11 -14.46 6.81
CA CYS A 100 9.67 -14.43 5.45
C CYS A 100 10.40 -13.12 5.10
N THR A 101 10.21 -12.05 5.88
CA THR A 101 10.99 -10.80 5.74
C THR A 101 12.46 -10.97 6.10
N THR A 102 12.84 -12.07 6.75
CA THR A 102 14.23 -12.36 7.13
C THR A 102 14.94 -13.31 6.16
N VAL A 103 14.20 -13.96 5.25
CA VAL A 103 14.75 -14.99 4.36
C VAL A 103 15.50 -14.32 3.19
N PRO A 104 16.81 -14.59 3.04
CA PRO A 104 17.64 -13.85 2.09
C PRO A 104 17.60 -14.37 0.66
N ASP A 105 17.16 -15.61 0.45
CA ASP A 105 17.23 -16.33 -0.81
C ASP A 105 15.83 -16.77 -1.29
N PRO A 106 15.61 -16.86 -2.62
CA PRO A 106 14.36 -17.38 -3.15
C PRO A 106 14.31 -18.91 -3.02
N GLY A 107 13.10 -19.44 -2.92
CA GLY A 107 12.80 -20.86 -2.79
C GLY A 107 11.98 -21.18 -1.55
N GLY A 108 11.50 -22.42 -1.49
CA GLY A 108 10.81 -22.97 -0.33
C GLY A 108 9.51 -22.23 0.03
N PRO A 109 9.06 -22.36 1.30
CA PRO A 109 7.76 -21.86 1.75
C PRO A 109 7.58 -20.35 1.62
N CYS A 110 8.64 -19.55 1.84
CA CYS A 110 8.52 -18.09 1.79
C CYS A 110 8.35 -17.55 0.37
N THR A 111 8.95 -18.19 -0.62
CA THR A 111 8.66 -17.87 -2.02
C THR A 111 7.25 -18.29 -2.40
N GLN A 112 6.76 -19.44 -1.90
CA GLN A 112 5.38 -19.83 -2.15
C GLN A 112 4.38 -18.85 -1.50
N ALA A 113 4.61 -18.44 -0.25
CA ALA A 113 3.80 -17.43 0.41
C ALA A 113 3.75 -16.11 -0.38
N LEU A 114 4.87 -15.67 -0.97
CA LEU A 114 4.89 -14.49 -1.83
C LEU A 114 4.07 -14.70 -3.13
N VAL A 115 4.12 -15.88 -3.73
CA VAL A 115 3.27 -16.26 -4.86
C VAL A 115 1.79 -16.21 -4.46
N ASP A 116 1.45 -16.69 -3.27
CA ASP A 116 0.07 -16.71 -2.77
C ASP A 116 -0.45 -15.29 -2.51
N VAL A 117 0.39 -14.40 -1.95
CA VAL A 117 0.09 -12.96 -1.81
C VAL A 117 -0.19 -12.33 -3.18
N ALA A 118 0.66 -12.57 -4.17
CA ALA A 118 0.46 -12.04 -5.52
C ALA A 118 -0.82 -12.60 -6.19
N GLY A 119 -1.08 -13.90 -6.04
CA GLY A 119 -2.27 -14.55 -6.57
C GLY A 119 -3.57 -14.04 -5.95
N ALA A 120 -3.59 -13.85 -4.63
CA ALA A 120 -4.73 -13.29 -3.91
C ALA A 120 -4.97 -11.83 -4.32
N LEU A 121 -3.92 -11.01 -4.43
CA LEU A 121 -4.03 -9.63 -4.88
C LEU A 121 -4.59 -9.55 -6.31
N GLY A 122 -4.13 -10.42 -7.21
CA GLY A 122 -4.64 -10.51 -8.57
C GLY A 122 -6.12 -10.92 -8.64
N SER A 123 -6.56 -11.82 -7.76
CA SER A 123 -7.97 -12.26 -7.68
C SER A 123 -8.87 -11.14 -7.16
N LEU A 124 -8.44 -10.43 -6.12
CA LEU A 124 -9.11 -9.24 -5.62
C LEU A 124 -9.22 -8.14 -6.69
N LYS A 125 -8.14 -7.87 -7.44
CA LYS A 125 -8.15 -6.92 -8.57
C LYS A 125 -9.17 -7.29 -9.64
N LYS A 126 -9.27 -8.57 -10.00
CA LYS A 126 -10.28 -9.04 -10.95
C LYS A 126 -11.70 -8.81 -10.44
N GLN A 127 -11.95 -9.07 -9.15
CA GLN A 127 -13.26 -8.83 -8.54
C GLN A 127 -13.63 -7.35 -8.58
N VAL A 128 -12.70 -6.47 -8.17
CA VAL A 128 -12.90 -5.01 -8.22
C VAL A 128 -13.17 -4.51 -9.65
N ALA A 129 -12.54 -5.11 -10.66
CA ALA A 129 -12.74 -4.76 -12.06
C ALA A 129 -14.03 -5.35 -12.67
N ALA A 130 -14.61 -6.38 -12.06
CA ALA A 130 -15.84 -7.03 -12.53
C ALA A 130 -17.11 -6.32 -12.09
N GLU A 131 -17.05 -5.46 -11.05
CA GLU A 131 -18.17 -4.61 -10.68
C GLU A 131 -18.50 -3.66 -11.85
N PRO A 132 -19.76 -3.63 -12.35
CA PRO A 132 -20.15 -2.60 -13.30
C PRO A 132 -19.96 -1.25 -12.62
N THR A 133 -19.21 -0.35 -13.26
CA THR A 133 -19.13 1.06 -12.86
C THR A 133 -20.52 1.67 -13.06
N THR A 134 -21.42 1.48 -12.10
CA THR A 134 -22.72 2.14 -12.10
C THR A 134 -22.47 3.63 -11.86
N SER A 135 -22.55 4.40 -12.95
CA SER A 135 -22.70 5.87 -12.96
C SER A 135 -24.09 6.28 -12.46
#